data_AF-A0A832V6W3-F1
#
_entry.id   AF-A0A832V6W3-F1
#
_cell.length_a   1.000
_cell.length_b   1.000
_cell.length_c   1.000
_cell.angle_alpha   90.00
_cell.angle_beta   90.00
_cell.angle_gamma   90.00
#
_symmetry.space_group_name_H-M   'P 1'
#
loop_
_entity.id
_entity.type
_entity.pdbx_description
1 polymer ?
#
loop_
_entity_poly.entity_id
_entity_poly.type
_entity_poly.pdbx_seq_one_letter_code
_entity_poly.pdbx_strand_id
1 'polypeptide(L)'
;MSKIRVVGPKKVLKKATEIMHSEAVVHLEDFKPGKYNIDQYFFDIGNPFQEASEYSSLLIRLRSLIANLKIDKQKYTLAELPKDSEKVLAKIESDYGKLAAKLREIEENKKEFERMEEPLMFVSSLKVDAKTLIPLENIVVYKGYCEQDFESKLKGITDKYELKKGKIGKQLAFVLFIDRQCSDKAKEILDWAKYREINIPEKIEYESIKDLENERKE
;
A
#
# COMPACT_ATOMS: atom_id res chain seq x y z
N MET A 1 -8.27 36.47 41.94
CA MET A 1 -7.03 35.77 41.54
C MET A 1 -5.94 36.80 41.35
N SER A 2 -4.77 36.60 41.95
CA SER A 2 -3.65 37.53 41.86
C SER A 2 -2.68 37.06 40.78
N LYS A 3 -2.29 37.95 39.87
CA LYS A 3 -1.22 37.66 38.90
C LYS A 3 0.12 37.98 39.55
N ILE A 4 0.98 36.98 39.66
CA ILE A 4 2.36 37.14 40.12
C ILE A 4 3.31 37.06 38.94
N ARG A 5 4.42 37.81 38.98
CA ARG A 5 5.49 37.73 38.00
C ARG A 5 6.75 37.29 38.71
N VAL A 6 7.40 36.27 38.18
CA VAL A 6 8.65 35.74 38.72
C VAL A 6 9.77 36.08 37.73
N VAL A 7 10.80 36.76 38.23
CA VAL A 7 11.95 37.19 37.44
C VAL A 7 13.22 36.62 38.08
N GLY A 8 14.13 36.10 37.26
CA GLY A 8 15.38 35.53 37.74
C GLY A 8 16.34 35.16 36.61
N PRO A 9 17.54 34.68 36.95
CA PRO A 9 18.52 34.25 35.96
C PRO A 9 18.02 33.06 35.13
N LYS A 10 18.30 33.06 33.82
CA LYS A 10 17.89 31.98 32.89
C LYS A 10 18.32 30.58 33.37
N LYS A 11 19.45 30.47 34.07
CA LYS A 11 19.96 29.21 34.65
C LYS A 11 19.00 28.55 35.65
N VAL A 12 18.14 29.33 36.30
CA VAL A 12 17.21 28.85 37.35
C VAL A 12 15.80 28.62 36.81
N LEU A 13 15.52 29.07 35.57
CA LEU A 13 14.20 29.00 34.94
C LEU A 13 13.64 27.56 34.95
N LYS A 14 14.44 26.58 34.51
CA LYS A 14 14.03 25.17 34.45
C LYS A 14 13.56 24.66 35.82
N LYS A 15 14.41 24.81 36.85
CA LYS A 15 14.12 24.37 38.21
C LYS A 15 12.91 25.09 38.82
N ALA A 16 12.79 26.40 38.58
CA ALA A 16 11.66 27.19 39.07
C ALA A 16 10.33 26.76 38.41
N THR A 17 10.33 26.52 37.11
CA THR A 17 9.16 26.02 36.36
C THR A 17 8.77 24.62 36.84
N GLU A 18 9.73 23.72 37.05
CA GLU A 18 9.48 22.37 37.57
C GLU A 18 8.82 22.39 38.95
N ILE A 19 9.32 23.21 39.88
CA ILE A 19 8.73 23.37 41.23
C ILE A 19 7.32 23.94 41.16
N MET A 20 7.11 25.01 40.37
CA MET A 20 5.78 25.62 40.25
C MET A 20 4.77 24.67 39.61
N HIS A 21 5.21 23.86 38.64
CA HIS A 21 4.37 22.85 38.00
C HIS A 21 4.08 21.68 38.94
N SER A 22 5.06 21.19 39.72
CA SER A 22 4.88 20.07 40.65
C SER A 22 3.95 20.39 41.81
N GLU A 23 4.04 21.62 42.35
CA GLU A 23 3.21 22.06 43.47
C GLU A 23 1.79 22.47 43.03
N ALA A 24 1.54 22.60 41.73
CA ALA A 24 0.24 22.97 41.13
C ALA A 24 -0.42 24.24 41.73
N VAL A 25 0.37 25.14 42.34
CA VAL A 25 -0.13 26.32 43.06
C VAL A 25 -0.49 27.47 42.11
N VAL A 26 0.03 27.45 40.89
CA VAL A 26 -0.09 28.55 39.92
C VAL A 26 -0.41 28.05 38.52
N HIS A 27 -1.22 28.82 37.79
CA HIS A 27 -1.38 28.63 36.35
C HIS A 27 -0.25 29.37 35.63
N LEU A 28 0.59 28.64 34.91
CA LEU A 28 1.71 29.19 34.16
C LEU A 28 1.20 29.77 32.83
N GLU A 29 1.37 31.08 32.65
CA GLU A 29 1.11 31.76 31.38
C GLU A 29 2.45 32.13 30.72
N ASP A 30 2.58 31.89 29.41
CA ASP A 30 3.75 32.35 28.65
C ASP A 30 3.84 33.88 28.68
N PHE A 31 5.05 34.38 28.96
CA PHE A 31 5.30 35.81 28.89
C PHE A 31 5.27 36.27 27.42
N LYS A 32 4.37 37.22 27.12
CA LYS A 32 4.25 37.85 25.81
C LYS A 32 4.78 39.29 25.88
N PRO A 33 5.91 39.60 25.23
CA PRO A 33 6.39 40.98 25.11
C PRO A 33 5.31 41.89 24.51
N GLY A 34 5.15 43.11 25.03
CA GLY A 34 4.18 44.10 24.53
C GLY A 34 2.73 43.98 25.02
N LYS A 35 2.33 42.89 25.69
CA LYS A 35 0.93 42.75 26.19
C LYS A 35 0.64 43.57 27.46
N TYR A 36 1.65 44.11 28.14
CA TYR A 36 1.52 44.65 29.49
C TYR A 36 2.16 46.04 29.69
N ASN A 37 2.26 46.86 28.63
CA ASN A 37 2.85 48.22 28.68
C ASN A 37 4.23 48.27 29.38
N ILE A 38 5.06 47.27 29.14
CA ILE A 38 6.48 47.28 29.52
C ILE A 38 7.23 47.15 28.21
N ASP A 39 7.25 48.25 27.47
CA ASP A 39 7.92 48.34 26.17
C ASP A 39 9.42 48.67 26.31
N GLN A 40 10.06 48.45 27.48
CA GLN A 40 11.44 48.93 27.67
C GLN A 40 12.41 48.05 28.47
N TYR A 41 12.09 46.82 28.90
CA TYR A 41 13.05 46.06 29.71
C TYR A 41 13.30 44.62 29.23
N PHE A 42 14.50 44.44 28.64
CA PHE A 42 15.55 43.40 28.81
C PHE A 42 15.22 41.93 29.13
N PHE A 43 13.96 41.53 29.20
CA PHE A 43 13.53 40.20 29.62
C PHE A 43 13.00 39.42 28.41
N ASP A 44 13.66 38.30 28.15
CA ASP A 44 13.29 37.32 27.14
C ASP A 44 13.04 35.98 27.86
N ILE A 45 11.99 35.27 27.44
CA ILE A 45 11.73 33.86 27.84
C ILE A 45 12.85 32.94 27.34
N GLY A 46 13.59 33.40 26.32
CA GLY A 46 14.66 32.67 25.67
C GLY A 46 14.14 31.48 24.86
N ASN A 47 15.05 30.80 24.18
CA ASN A 47 14.70 29.60 23.42
C ASN A 47 14.23 28.45 24.33
N PRO A 48 13.31 27.61 23.84
CA PRO A 48 12.97 26.34 24.48
C PRO A 48 14.21 25.54 24.83
N PHE A 49 14.13 24.78 25.92
CA PHE A 49 15.18 23.83 26.29
C PHE A 49 15.38 22.81 25.16
N GLN A 50 16.62 22.37 24.96
CA GLN A 50 16.95 21.42 23.88
C GLN A 50 16.15 20.12 24.04
N GLU A 51 15.96 19.69 25.28
CA GLU A 51 15.16 18.53 25.66
C GLU A 51 13.69 18.66 25.21
N ALA A 52 13.14 19.88 25.12
CA ALA A 52 11.77 20.10 24.66
C ALA A 52 11.58 19.72 23.18
N SER A 53 12.62 19.90 22.36
CA SER A 53 12.60 19.47 20.96
C SER A 53 12.62 17.94 20.85
N GLU A 54 13.39 17.27 21.71
CA GLU A 54 13.48 15.81 21.77
C GLU A 54 12.14 15.20 22.19
N TYR A 55 11.53 15.71 23.26
CA TYR A 55 10.21 15.26 23.71
C TYR A 55 9.11 15.53 22.68
N SER A 56 9.17 16.66 21.96
CA SER A 56 8.23 16.95 20.88
C SER A 56 8.33 15.94 19.75
N SER A 57 9.55 15.60 19.33
CA SER A 57 9.80 14.56 18.33
C SER A 57 9.26 13.20 18.79
N LEU A 58 9.53 12.80 20.05
CA LEU A 58 9.02 11.54 20.61
C LEU A 58 7.48 11.49 20.63
N LEU A 59 6.83 12.59 21.00
CA LEU A 59 5.36 12.69 21.01
C LEU A 59 4.76 12.57 19.60
N ILE A 60 5.39 13.18 18.60
CA ILE A 60 4.93 13.07 17.20
C ILE A 60 5.02 11.61 16.73
N ARG A 61 6.14 10.95 17.01
CA ARG A 61 6.36 9.53 16.68
C ARG A 61 5.33 8.63 17.34
N LEU A 62 5.11 8.80 18.64
CA LEU A 62 4.11 8.04 19.39
C LEU A 62 2.69 8.26 18.83
N ARG A 63 2.32 9.50 18.49
CA ARG A 63 1.01 9.81 17.89
C ARG A 63 0.84 9.15 16.52
N SER A 64 1.89 9.11 15.71
CA SER A 64 1.89 8.41 14.43
C SER A 64 1.62 6.92 14.62
N LEU A 65 2.30 6.27 15.57
CA LEU A 65 2.08 4.86 15.88
C LEU A 65 0.66 4.59 16.39
N ILE A 66 0.14 5.40 17.32
CA ILE A 66 -1.23 5.26 17.84
C ILE A 66 -2.25 5.35 16.70
N ALA A 67 -2.08 6.32 15.78
CA ALA A 67 -2.97 6.50 14.65
C ALA A 67 -2.91 5.30 13.68
N ASN A 68 -1.71 4.82 13.37
CA ASN A 68 -1.51 3.69 12.46
C ASN A 68 -2.01 2.36 13.05
N LEU A 69 -1.81 2.15 14.36
CA LEU A 69 -2.26 0.96 15.08
C LEU A 69 -3.72 1.04 15.53
N LYS A 70 -4.38 2.20 15.32
CA LYS A 70 -5.76 2.47 15.73
C LYS A 70 -6.02 2.17 17.22
N ILE A 71 -5.05 2.53 18.07
CA ILE A 71 -5.16 2.33 19.52
C ILE A 71 -6.00 3.45 20.13
N ASP A 72 -6.98 3.09 20.95
CA ASP A 72 -7.75 4.07 21.72
C ASP A 72 -6.90 4.73 22.80
N LYS A 73 -6.99 6.05 22.92
CA LYS A 73 -6.24 6.81 23.92
C LYS A 73 -6.80 6.55 25.31
N GLN A 74 -6.06 5.79 26.11
CA GLN A 74 -6.33 5.65 27.54
C GLN A 74 -5.60 6.73 28.34
N LYS A 75 -6.17 7.12 29.48
CA LYS A 75 -5.51 8.01 30.44
C LYS A 75 -4.59 7.16 31.32
N TYR A 76 -3.30 7.42 31.25
CA TYR A 76 -2.30 6.80 32.12
C TYR A 76 -1.86 7.79 33.19
N THR A 77 -1.56 7.28 34.38
CA THR A 77 -0.91 8.05 35.45
C THR A 77 0.61 7.99 35.28
N LEU A 78 1.31 9.04 35.71
CA LEU A 78 2.78 9.14 35.57
C LEU A 78 3.54 7.98 36.25
N ALA A 79 2.95 7.37 37.28
CA ALA A 79 3.52 6.22 38.00
C ALA A 79 3.55 4.93 37.16
N GLU A 80 2.74 4.85 36.10
CA GLU A 80 2.62 3.68 35.22
C GLU A 80 3.59 3.74 34.03
N LEU A 81 4.33 4.84 33.85
CA LEU A 81 5.25 5.00 32.74
C LEU A 81 6.55 4.22 32.97
N PRO A 82 6.99 3.40 31.99
CA PRO A 82 8.29 2.74 32.05
C PRO A 82 9.43 3.75 32.15
N LYS A 83 10.41 3.49 33.03
CA LYS A 83 11.61 4.32 33.18
C LYS A 83 12.43 4.42 31.88
N ASP A 84 12.30 3.43 30.98
CA ASP A 84 12.97 3.36 29.68
C ASP A 84 11.98 3.56 28.51
N SER A 85 11.03 4.48 28.64
CA SER A 85 9.98 4.75 27.63
C SER A 85 10.52 4.99 26.21
N GLU A 86 11.68 5.64 26.07
CA GLU A 86 12.35 5.84 24.77
C GLU A 86 12.81 4.54 24.11
N LYS A 87 13.43 3.62 24.88
CA LYS A 87 13.86 2.32 24.35
C LYS A 87 12.66 1.45 23.97
N VAL A 88 11.60 1.51 24.78
CA VAL A 88 10.34 0.81 24.49
C VAL A 88 9.73 1.35 23.21
N LEU A 89 9.68 2.68 23.03
CA LEU A 89 9.17 3.30 21.80
C LEU A 89 10.01 2.90 20.58
N ALA A 90 11.34 2.98 20.67
CA ALA A 90 12.23 2.59 19.57
C ALA A 90 12.06 1.12 19.17
N LYS A 91 11.84 0.22 20.14
CA LYS A 91 11.55 -1.18 19.87
C LYS A 91 10.23 -1.36 19.13
N ILE A 92 9.17 -0.69 19.60
CA ILE A 92 7.85 -0.72 18.95
C ILE A 92 7.93 -0.18 17.52
N GLU A 93 8.66 0.91 17.29
CA GLU A 93 8.88 1.47 15.95
C GLU A 93 9.58 0.47 15.02
N SER A 94 10.64 -0.18 15.50
CA SER A 94 11.37 -1.21 14.75
C SER A 94 10.45 -2.38 14.40
N ASP A 95 9.72 -2.91 15.39
CA ASP A 95 8.85 -4.07 15.19
C ASP A 95 7.68 -3.73 14.26
N TYR A 96 7.09 -2.54 14.42
CA TYR A 96 6.07 -2.02 13.50
C TYR A 96 6.61 -1.89 12.07
N GLY A 97 7.81 -1.32 11.90
CA GLY A 97 8.44 -1.18 10.59
C GLY A 97 8.65 -2.51 9.88
N LYS A 98 9.12 -3.54 10.61
CA LYS A 98 9.28 -4.90 10.08
C LYS A 98 7.95 -5.53 9.67
N LEU A 99 6.93 -5.40 10.51
CA LEU A 99 5.60 -5.93 10.22
C LEU A 99 4.94 -5.22 9.05
N ALA A 100 5.07 -3.90 8.96
CA ALA A 100 4.55 -3.11 7.85
C ALA A 100 5.24 -3.46 6.52
N ALA A 101 6.55 -3.70 6.54
CA ALA A 101 7.28 -4.16 5.36
C ALA A 101 6.80 -5.55 4.90
N LYS A 102 6.70 -6.50 5.84
CA LYS A 102 6.17 -7.84 5.54
C LYS A 102 4.74 -7.80 5.01
N LEU A 103 3.89 -6.94 5.56
CA LEU A 103 2.51 -6.81 5.10
C LEU A 103 2.47 -6.33 3.64
N ARG A 104 3.31 -5.36 3.26
CA ARG A 104 3.40 -4.88 1.88
C ARG A 104 3.87 -5.98 0.93
N GLU A 105 4.89 -6.73 1.32
CA GLU A 105 5.39 -7.88 0.54
C GLU A 105 4.29 -8.91 0.32
N ILE A 106 3.55 -9.29 1.37
CA ILE A 106 2.42 -10.21 1.27
C ILE A 106 1.31 -9.65 0.37
N GLU A 107 1.00 -8.35 0.45
CA GLU A 107 0.00 -7.71 -0.41
C GLU A 107 0.43 -7.67 -1.88
N GLU A 108 1.72 -7.45 -2.15
CA GLU A 108 2.30 -7.47 -3.49
C GLU A 108 2.24 -8.88 -4.09
N ASN A 109 2.71 -9.89 -3.33
CA ASN A 109 2.66 -11.30 -3.72
C ASN A 109 1.21 -11.74 -3.96
N LYS A 110 0.28 -11.36 -3.08
CA LYS A 110 -1.15 -11.66 -3.27
C LYS A 110 -1.69 -11.10 -4.58
N LYS A 111 -1.37 -9.83 -4.91
CA LYS A 111 -1.79 -9.21 -6.18
C LYS A 111 -1.13 -9.87 -7.39
N GLU A 112 0.06 -10.39 -7.24
CA GLU A 112 0.74 -11.16 -8.29
C GLU A 112 0.04 -12.51 -8.51
N PHE A 113 -0.24 -13.26 -7.46
CA PHE A 113 -1.00 -14.50 -7.53
C PHE A 113 -2.38 -14.31 -8.17
N GLU A 114 -3.13 -13.28 -7.75
CA GLU A 114 -4.43 -12.93 -8.34
C GLU A 114 -4.32 -12.57 -9.83
N ARG A 115 -3.22 -11.95 -10.26
CA ARG A 115 -2.97 -11.64 -11.68
C ARG A 115 -2.63 -12.87 -12.52
N MET A 116 -2.01 -13.89 -11.92
CA MET A 116 -1.57 -15.10 -12.60
C MET A 116 -2.64 -16.20 -12.67
N GLU A 117 -3.68 -16.13 -11.84
CA GLU A 117 -4.73 -17.14 -11.73
C GLU A 117 -5.52 -17.31 -13.04
N GLU A 118 -6.05 -16.23 -13.62
CA GLU A 118 -6.85 -16.27 -14.86
C GLU A 118 -6.00 -16.75 -16.08
N PRO A 119 -4.77 -16.24 -16.32
CA PRO A 119 -3.88 -16.76 -17.35
C PRO A 119 -3.56 -18.25 -17.20
N LEU A 120 -3.23 -18.71 -15.99
CA LEU A 120 -2.90 -20.11 -15.74
C LEU A 120 -4.09 -21.03 -15.98
N MET A 121 -5.28 -20.64 -15.51
CA MET A 121 -6.53 -21.34 -15.81
C MET A 121 -6.78 -21.44 -17.31
N PHE A 122 -6.56 -20.35 -18.04
CA PHE A 122 -6.75 -20.28 -19.48
C PHE A 122 -5.82 -21.25 -20.23
N VAL A 123 -4.52 -21.14 -19.99
CA VAL A 123 -3.46 -21.93 -20.65
C VAL A 123 -3.63 -23.42 -20.33
N SER A 124 -3.92 -23.76 -19.06
CA SER A 124 -4.16 -25.14 -18.60
C SER A 124 -5.41 -25.76 -19.22
N SER A 125 -6.51 -25.01 -19.31
CA SER A 125 -7.78 -25.50 -19.86
C SER A 125 -7.70 -25.79 -21.35
N LEU A 126 -6.92 -24.98 -22.08
CA LEU A 126 -6.72 -25.11 -23.52
C LEU A 126 -5.57 -26.07 -23.88
N LYS A 127 -4.76 -26.51 -22.90
CA LYS A 127 -3.53 -27.29 -23.10
C LYS A 127 -2.61 -26.65 -24.14
N VAL A 128 -2.44 -25.34 -24.03
CA VAL A 128 -1.54 -24.53 -24.86
C VAL A 128 -0.33 -24.17 -24.03
N ASP A 129 0.83 -23.94 -24.64
CA ASP A 129 1.99 -23.36 -23.95
C ASP A 129 1.94 -21.84 -24.13
N ALA A 130 2.11 -21.07 -23.05
CA ALA A 130 2.15 -19.62 -23.10
C ALA A 130 3.19 -19.08 -24.09
N LYS A 131 4.31 -19.80 -24.28
CA LYS A 131 5.36 -19.45 -25.24
C LYS A 131 4.88 -19.47 -26.69
N THR A 132 3.83 -20.25 -26.98
CA THR A 132 3.24 -20.33 -28.32
C THR A 132 2.23 -19.22 -28.60
N LEU A 133 1.86 -18.42 -27.59
CA LEU A 133 0.89 -17.33 -27.70
C LEU A 133 1.51 -15.97 -28.08
N ILE A 134 2.75 -16.00 -28.56
CA ILE A 134 3.48 -14.83 -29.02
C ILE A 134 3.13 -14.59 -30.50
N PRO A 135 2.73 -13.36 -30.89
CA PRO A 135 2.51 -13.03 -32.29
C PRO A 135 3.76 -13.25 -33.14
N LEU A 136 3.60 -13.83 -34.33
CA LEU A 136 4.68 -13.96 -35.30
C LEU A 136 4.50 -12.89 -36.39
N GLU A 137 5.55 -12.65 -37.18
CA GLU A 137 5.61 -11.55 -38.15
C GLU A 137 4.40 -11.50 -39.11
N ASN A 138 3.90 -12.66 -39.52
CA ASN A 138 2.75 -12.81 -40.43
C ASN A 138 1.51 -13.45 -39.77
N ILE A 139 1.55 -13.75 -38.46
CA ILE A 139 0.46 -14.43 -37.76
C ILE A 139 0.02 -13.59 -36.56
N VAL A 140 -1.26 -13.22 -36.55
CA VAL A 140 -1.91 -12.58 -35.42
C VAL A 140 -2.52 -13.66 -34.53
N VAL A 141 -2.32 -13.50 -33.22
CA VAL A 141 -2.83 -14.41 -32.19
C VAL A 141 -3.90 -13.68 -31.39
N TYR A 142 -5.15 -14.12 -31.51
CA TYR A 142 -6.23 -13.68 -30.63
C TYR A 142 -6.41 -14.69 -29.52
N LYS A 143 -6.34 -14.24 -28.27
CA LYS A 143 -6.50 -15.07 -27.07
C LYS A 143 -7.53 -14.42 -26.16
N GLY A 144 -8.47 -15.21 -25.66
CA GLY A 144 -9.49 -14.70 -24.74
C GLY A 144 -10.78 -15.50 -24.76
N TYR A 145 -11.87 -14.81 -24.45
CA TYR A 145 -13.17 -15.41 -24.23
C TYR A 145 -14.20 -14.86 -25.22
N CYS A 146 -15.14 -15.72 -25.63
CA CYS A 146 -16.32 -15.34 -26.41
C CYS A 146 -17.58 -15.91 -25.75
N GLU A 147 -18.72 -15.23 -25.96
CA GLU A 147 -20.03 -15.74 -25.55
C GLU A 147 -20.65 -16.65 -26.62
N GLN A 148 -20.29 -16.46 -27.89
CA GLN A 148 -20.87 -17.18 -29.02
C GLN A 148 -19.77 -17.91 -29.80
N ASP A 149 -20.13 -19.04 -30.41
CA ASP A 149 -19.23 -19.72 -31.33
C ASP A 149 -19.15 -18.95 -32.66
N PHE A 150 -17.94 -18.63 -33.08
CA PHE A 150 -17.65 -17.83 -34.27
C PHE A 150 -16.97 -18.62 -35.39
N GLU A 151 -16.65 -19.90 -35.18
CA GLU A 151 -15.86 -20.70 -36.13
C GLU A 151 -16.52 -20.84 -37.49
N SER A 152 -17.85 -21.00 -37.55
CA SER A 152 -18.59 -21.10 -38.82
C SER A 152 -18.45 -19.83 -39.66
N LYS A 153 -18.40 -18.65 -39.02
CA LYS A 153 -18.18 -17.38 -39.72
C LYS A 153 -16.72 -17.21 -40.13
N LEU A 154 -15.79 -17.69 -39.30
CA LEU A 154 -14.36 -17.63 -39.57
C LEU A 154 -13.97 -18.47 -40.81
N LYS A 155 -14.52 -19.68 -40.95
CA LYS A 155 -14.36 -20.52 -42.15
C LYS A 155 -14.81 -19.82 -43.44
N GLY A 156 -15.77 -18.91 -43.34
CA GLY A 156 -16.22 -18.09 -44.48
C GLY A 156 -15.19 -17.05 -44.95
N ILE A 157 -14.17 -16.75 -44.14
CA ILE A 157 -13.10 -15.79 -44.49
C ILE A 157 -11.87 -16.52 -45.02
N THR A 158 -11.41 -17.54 -44.29
CA THR A 158 -10.17 -18.24 -44.59
C THR A 158 -10.19 -19.66 -44.05
N ASP A 159 -9.56 -20.57 -44.79
CA ASP A 159 -9.28 -21.94 -44.34
C ASP A 159 -7.91 -22.06 -43.66
N LYS A 160 -7.11 -20.98 -43.68
CA LYS A 160 -5.77 -20.91 -43.09
C LYS A 160 -5.81 -20.29 -41.70
N TYR A 161 -6.32 -21.06 -40.74
CA TYR A 161 -6.30 -20.68 -39.33
C TYR A 161 -6.09 -21.91 -38.43
N GLU A 162 -5.54 -21.69 -37.24
CA GLU A 162 -5.54 -22.70 -36.17
C GLU A 162 -6.36 -22.16 -35.00
N LEU A 163 -7.33 -22.95 -34.54
CA LEU A 163 -8.25 -22.55 -33.48
C LEU A 163 -8.29 -23.63 -32.41
N LYS A 164 -7.87 -23.27 -31.19
CA LYS A 164 -8.05 -24.09 -29.99
C LYS A 164 -9.15 -23.49 -29.15
N LYS A 165 -10.10 -24.32 -28.73
CA LYS A 165 -11.25 -23.93 -27.90
C LYS A 165 -11.30 -24.78 -26.64
N GLY A 166 -11.75 -24.17 -25.56
CA GLY A 166 -12.02 -24.81 -24.29
C GLY A 166 -13.23 -24.13 -23.63
N LYS A 167 -13.80 -24.78 -22.62
CA LYS A 167 -14.83 -24.17 -21.79
C LYS A 167 -14.25 -23.90 -20.41
N ILE A 168 -14.35 -22.64 -19.97
CA ILE A 168 -13.98 -22.24 -18.62
C ILE A 168 -15.25 -21.65 -17.99
N GLY A 169 -15.87 -22.41 -17.09
CA GLY A 169 -17.19 -22.09 -16.56
C GLY A 169 -18.26 -22.03 -17.66
N LYS A 170 -18.88 -20.85 -17.82
CA LYS A 170 -19.93 -20.59 -18.83
C LYS A 170 -19.40 -19.95 -20.12
N GLN A 171 -18.13 -19.55 -20.16
CA GLN A 171 -17.54 -18.84 -21.29
C GLN A 171 -16.75 -19.79 -22.19
N LEU A 172 -16.73 -19.50 -23.49
CA LEU A 172 -15.89 -20.19 -24.46
C LEU A 172 -14.51 -19.52 -24.47
N ALA A 173 -13.50 -20.19 -23.93
CA ALA A 173 -12.11 -19.76 -24.02
C ALA A 173 -11.53 -20.23 -25.37
N PHE A 174 -10.73 -19.40 -26.02
CA PHE A 174 -10.13 -19.75 -27.30
C PHE A 174 -8.77 -19.08 -27.54
N VAL A 175 -7.97 -19.74 -28.37
CA VAL A 175 -6.77 -19.18 -28.99
C VAL A 175 -6.91 -19.36 -30.49
N LEU A 176 -6.84 -18.26 -31.24
CA LEU A 176 -6.94 -18.21 -32.69
C LEU A 176 -5.62 -17.69 -33.27
N PHE A 177 -5.00 -18.51 -34.12
CA PHE A 177 -3.88 -18.11 -34.98
C PHE A 177 -4.42 -17.87 -36.38
N ILE A 178 -4.22 -16.65 -36.90
CA ILE A 178 -4.68 -16.28 -38.24
C ILE A 178 -3.63 -15.45 -38.97
N ASP A 179 -3.58 -15.57 -40.30
CA ASP A 179 -2.77 -14.69 -41.13
C ASP A 179 -3.15 -13.22 -40.90
N ARG A 180 -2.14 -12.37 -40.77
CA ARG A 180 -2.30 -10.92 -40.56
C ARG A 180 -3.18 -10.27 -41.62
N GLN A 181 -3.17 -10.77 -42.86
CA GLN A 181 -4.03 -10.26 -43.95
C GLN A 181 -5.54 -10.41 -43.67
N CYS A 182 -5.92 -11.38 -42.85
CA CYS A 182 -7.32 -11.65 -42.49
C CYS A 182 -7.71 -11.08 -41.12
N SER A 183 -6.79 -10.36 -40.45
CA SER A 183 -6.94 -9.94 -39.06
C SER A 183 -8.14 -9.01 -38.84
N ASP A 184 -8.34 -8.01 -39.71
CA ASP A 184 -9.43 -7.04 -39.55
C ASP A 184 -10.80 -7.71 -39.62
N LYS A 185 -11.01 -8.58 -40.62
CA LYS A 185 -12.27 -9.32 -40.78
C LYS A 185 -12.49 -10.32 -39.64
N ALA A 186 -11.43 -10.95 -39.14
CA ALA A 186 -11.52 -11.82 -37.98
C ALA A 186 -11.88 -11.04 -36.71
N LYS A 187 -11.34 -9.83 -36.54
CA LYS A 187 -11.67 -8.96 -35.42
C LYS A 187 -13.15 -8.56 -35.42
N GLU A 188 -13.72 -8.21 -36.57
CA GLU A 188 -15.16 -7.91 -36.69
C GLU A 188 -16.05 -9.08 -36.25
N ILE A 189 -15.66 -10.31 -36.60
CA ILE A 189 -16.36 -11.53 -36.17
C ILE A 189 -16.22 -11.74 -34.66
N LEU A 190 -15.01 -11.53 -34.11
CA LEU A 190 -14.74 -11.65 -32.69
C LEU A 190 -15.53 -10.63 -31.88
N ASP A 191 -15.62 -9.39 -32.37
CA ASP A 191 -16.44 -8.33 -31.76
C ASP A 191 -17.93 -8.71 -31.74
N TRP A 192 -18.45 -9.27 -32.85
CA TRP A 192 -19.81 -9.84 -32.88
C TRP A 192 -20.00 -10.97 -31.86
N ALA A 193 -18.97 -11.80 -31.64
CA ALA A 193 -18.98 -12.88 -30.66
C ALA A 193 -18.75 -12.43 -29.20
N LYS A 194 -18.69 -11.10 -28.98
CA LYS A 194 -18.39 -10.44 -27.69
C LYS A 194 -17.03 -10.87 -27.14
N TYR A 195 -16.00 -10.74 -27.96
CA TYR A 195 -14.64 -11.02 -27.59
C TYR A 195 -14.16 -10.18 -26.39
N ARG A 196 -13.61 -10.87 -25.39
CA ARG A 196 -12.86 -10.30 -24.28
C ARG A 196 -11.44 -10.83 -24.33
N GLU A 197 -10.48 -9.97 -24.60
CA GLU A 197 -9.06 -10.32 -24.59
C GLU A 197 -8.60 -10.71 -23.18
N ILE A 198 -7.74 -11.73 -23.10
CA ILE A 198 -7.02 -12.07 -21.89
C ILE A 198 -5.55 -11.70 -22.05
N ASN A 199 -5.00 -10.97 -21.07
CA ASN A 199 -3.58 -10.69 -21.05
C ASN A 199 -2.84 -11.87 -20.43
N ILE A 200 -1.97 -12.51 -21.22
CA ILE A 200 -1.15 -13.64 -20.77
C ILE A 200 0.30 -13.17 -20.83
N PRO A 201 1.01 -13.12 -19.69
CA PRO A 201 2.42 -12.79 -19.64
C PRO A 201 3.26 -13.74 -20.51
N GLU A 202 4.32 -13.21 -21.13
CA GLU A 202 5.23 -14.01 -21.96
C GLU A 202 6.00 -15.07 -21.16
N LYS A 203 6.22 -14.80 -19.87
CA LYS A 203 6.77 -15.73 -18.90
C LYS A 203 5.72 -16.01 -17.85
N ILE A 204 5.29 -17.26 -17.77
CA ILE A 204 4.55 -17.76 -16.64
C ILE A 204 5.56 -18.47 -15.76
N GLU A 205 5.82 -17.93 -14.57
CA GLU A 205 6.79 -18.51 -13.61
C GLU A 205 6.29 -19.83 -13.02
N TYR A 206 4.97 -20.07 -13.09
CA TYR A 206 4.29 -21.26 -12.63
C TYR A 206 3.97 -22.21 -13.79
N GLU A 207 4.34 -23.48 -13.65
CA GLU A 207 4.02 -24.51 -14.66
C GLU A 207 2.57 -24.98 -14.54
N SER A 208 1.95 -24.87 -13.37
CA SER A 208 0.56 -25.26 -13.14
C SER A 208 -0.15 -24.43 -12.06
N ILE A 209 -1.49 -24.47 -12.08
CA ILE A 209 -2.33 -23.88 -11.03
C ILE A 209 -2.01 -24.49 -9.66
N LYS A 210 -1.61 -25.76 -9.60
CA LYS A 210 -1.26 -26.43 -8.34
C LYS A 210 0.00 -25.85 -7.71
N ASP A 211 0.95 -25.40 -8.53
CA ASP A 211 2.19 -24.79 -8.04
C ASP A 211 1.88 -23.41 -7.44
N LEU A 212 1.03 -22.63 -8.11
CA LEU A 212 0.50 -21.37 -7.59
C LEU A 212 -0.26 -21.55 -6.27
N GLU A 213 -1.08 -22.60 -6.16
CA GLU A 213 -1.84 -22.91 -4.94
C GLU A 213 -0.96 -23.38 -3.77
N ASN A 214 0.19 -24.00 -4.05
CA ASN A 214 1.14 -24.42 -3.03
C ASN A 214 1.89 -23.21 -2.47
N GLU A 215 2.39 -22.30 -3.32
CA GLU A 215 3.04 -21.07 -2.86
C GLU A 215 2.08 -20.14 -2.11
N ARG A 216 0.79 -20.09 -2.50
CA ARG A 216 -0.22 -19.30 -1.78
C ARG A 216 -0.46 -19.79 -0.34
N LYS A 217 -0.11 -21.03 -0.02
CA LYS A 217 -0.31 -21.64 1.31
C LYS A 217 0.90 -21.48 2.24
N GLU A 218 2.09 -21.20 1.69
CA GLU A 218 3.30 -20.89 2.45
C GLU A 218 3.34 -19.43 2.91
#